data_AF-R5CLP2-F1
#
_entry.id   AF-R5CLP2-F1
#
_cell.length_a   1.000
_cell.length_b   1.000
_cell.length_c   1.000
_cell.angle_alpha   90.00
_cell.angle_beta   90.00
_cell.angle_gamma   90.00
#
_symmetry.space_group_name_H-M   'P 1'
#
loop_
_entity.id
_entity.type
_entity.pdbx_description
1 polymer ?
#
loop_
_entity_poly.entity_id
_entity_poly.type
_entity_poly.pdbx_seq_one_letter_code
_entity_poly.pdbx_strand_id
1 'polypeptide(L)'
;MTKTLCEGLLLALAAYDLVCAGKFLISRKERNHGWQRDVSILLLPYLSYALSMRLSNALLLPSGGSYQDYFTFSSWRFQNGIRWYFGIFQSFFGSGVRPIVSVIVCACGTLLLVLTAFGIVLKRKEELYYGFYVCGMILMLLFYDYYRSSFVLTFFPLMVLFSYYAVSWIVERVRPVWICSIVRAAALSILIMIAAQTLTAVYAVQVRDYSMDDVMNEETQETFAYIRSNLNSEDVVYFLKPRVLYYYTDVFAYYWDDDNPERLALADYVLMSVYNEQPGIQRVLDSSGNYQCVFQNSRFALYQKLEQNSYHS
;
A
#
# COMPACT_ATOMS: atom_id res chain seq x y z
N MET A 1 -13.18 4.38 9.97
CA MET A 1 -13.39 4.86 8.59
C MET A 1 -13.70 6.36 8.52
N THR A 2 -14.49 6.93 9.43
CA THR A 2 -14.77 8.39 9.46
C THR A 2 -13.59 9.23 9.93
N LYS A 3 -12.85 8.81 10.98
CA LYS A 3 -11.60 9.47 11.43
C LYS A 3 -10.53 9.56 10.32
N THR A 4 -10.52 8.58 9.42
CA THR A 4 -9.45 8.34 8.44
C THR A 4 -9.64 9.16 7.16
N LEU A 5 -10.88 9.41 6.76
CA LEU A 5 -11.23 10.35 5.69
C LEU A 5 -10.86 11.80 6.08
N CYS A 6 -11.01 12.16 7.36
CA CYS A 6 -10.64 13.50 7.86
C CYS A 6 -9.13 13.76 7.84
N GLU A 7 -8.30 12.76 8.16
CA GLU A 7 -6.83 12.88 8.14
C GLU A 7 -6.27 12.96 6.71
N GLY A 8 -6.82 12.17 5.78
CA GLY A 8 -6.47 12.26 4.36
C GLY A 8 -6.91 13.58 3.72
N LEU A 9 -8.10 14.08 4.07
CA LEU A 9 -8.58 15.40 3.65
C LEU A 9 -7.66 16.50 4.19
N LEU A 10 -7.12 16.35 5.40
CA LEU A 10 -6.18 17.30 5.94
C LEU A 10 -4.85 17.32 5.19
N LEU A 11 -4.26 16.15 4.91
CA LEU A 11 -3.02 16.08 4.14
C LEU A 11 -3.20 16.72 2.76
N ALA A 12 -4.35 16.52 2.13
CA ALA A 12 -4.70 17.17 0.87
C ALA A 12 -4.87 18.69 1.01
N LEU A 13 -5.52 19.17 2.07
CA LEU A 13 -5.67 20.61 2.36
C LEU A 13 -4.33 21.25 2.74
N ALA A 14 -3.49 20.59 3.52
CA ALA A 14 -2.16 21.07 3.90
C ALA A 14 -1.23 21.14 2.69
N ALA A 15 -1.31 20.17 1.78
CA ALA A 15 -0.63 20.23 0.50
C ALA A 15 -1.17 21.40 -0.34
N TYR A 16 -2.51 21.56 -0.43
CA TYR A 16 -3.17 22.68 -1.10
C TYR A 16 -2.73 24.06 -0.57
N ASP A 17 -2.61 24.21 0.74
CA ASP A 17 -2.25 25.49 1.35
C ASP A 17 -0.75 25.79 1.22
N LEU A 18 0.11 24.77 1.28
CA LEU A 18 1.53 24.89 0.91
C LEU A 18 1.71 25.34 -0.55
N VAL A 19 0.81 24.92 -1.45
CA VAL A 19 0.75 25.38 -2.83
C VAL A 19 0.46 26.86 -2.91
N CYS A 20 -0.62 27.27 -2.26
CA CYS A 20 -1.11 28.64 -2.28
C CYS A 20 -0.07 29.58 -1.66
N ALA A 21 0.56 29.17 -0.57
CA ALA A 21 1.69 29.88 0.05
C ALA A 21 2.91 29.95 -0.87
N GLY A 22 3.27 28.86 -1.56
CA GLY A 22 4.35 28.86 -2.56
C GLY A 22 4.05 29.77 -3.76
N LYS A 23 2.81 29.77 -4.25
CA LYS A 23 2.34 30.65 -5.33
C LYS A 23 2.36 32.12 -4.90
N PHE A 24 1.99 32.41 -3.65
CA PHE A 24 2.09 33.74 -3.04
C PHE A 24 3.54 34.22 -2.93
N LEU A 25 4.46 33.35 -2.52
CA LEU A 25 5.91 33.65 -2.47
C LEU A 25 6.53 33.88 -3.86
N ILE A 26 6.06 33.16 -4.88
CA ILE A 26 6.50 33.34 -6.28
C ILE A 26 5.85 34.58 -6.92
N SER A 27 4.63 34.94 -6.51
CA SER A 27 3.88 36.12 -6.95
C SER A 27 4.35 37.42 -6.28
N ARG A 28 5.37 37.37 -5.41
CA ARG A 28 5.93 38.48 -4.63
C ARG A 28 6.67 39.54 -5.47
N LYS A 29 6.26 39.73 -6.72
CA LYS A 29 6.65 40.89 -7.53
C LYS A 29 5.58 41.99 -7.52
N GLU A 30 4.35 41.73 -7.08
CA GLU A 30 3.29 42.73 -7.05
C GLU A 30 2.32 42.52 -5.88
N ARG A 31 2.56 43.23 -4.76
CA ARG A 31 1.56 43.93 -3.92
C ARG A 31 1.98 44.02 -2.44
N ASN A 32 2.15 45.26 -1.99
CA ASN A 32 2.15 45.68 -0.60
C ASN A 32 0.70 45.73 -0.11
N HIS A 33 0.18 44.70 0.56
CA HIS A 33 -0.94 44.87 1.52
C HIS A 33 -1.10 43.61 2.39
N GLY A 34 -1.19 43.81 3.71
CA GLY A 34 -1.98 42.95 4.60
C GLY A 34 -1.38 41.63 5.10
N TRP A 35 -0.07 41.51 5.31
CA TRP A 35 0.61 40.26 5.73
C TRP A 35 -0.06 39.50 6.89
N GLN A 36 -0.68 40.19 7.85
CA GLN A 36 -1.37 39.56 8.99
C GLN A 36 -2.70 38.89 8.62
N ARG A 37 -3.44 39.44 7.65
CA ARG A 37 -4.76 38.93 7.25
C ARG A 37 -4.61 37.63 6.45
N ASP A 38 -3.56 37.56 5.62
CA ASP A 38 -3.26 36.39 4.81
C ASP A 38 -2.76 35.21 5.67
N VAL A 39 -1.92 35.46 6.66
CA VAL A 39 -1.45 34.42 7.61
C VAL A 39 -2.60 33.84 8.43
N SER A 40 -3.56 34.68 8.83
CA SER A 40 -4.75 34.24 9.59
C SER A 40 -5.62 33.29 8.78
N ILE A 41 -5.82 33.61 7.49
CA ILE A 41 -6.61 32.79 6.56
C ILE A 41 -5.88 31.48 6.25
N LEU A 42 -4.55 31.51 6.16
CA LEU A 42 -3.71 30.32 5.98
C LEU A 42 -3.71 29.41 7.21
N LEU A 43 -3.80 29.94 8.44
CA LEU A 43 -3.79 29.15 9.66
C LEU A 43 -5.16 28.56 10.03
N LEU A 44 -6.24 29.14 9.50
CA LEU A 44 -7.62 28.77 9.82
C LEU A 44 -7.94 27.29 9.54
N PRO A 45 -7.52 26.67 8.40
CA PRO A 45 -7.78 25.26 8.12
C PRO A 45 -7.05 24.32 9.09
N TYR A 46 -5.85 24.69 9.52
CA TYR A 46 -5.08 23.89 10.49
C TYR A 46 -5.67 23.97 11.89
N LEU A 47 -6.10 25.17 12.31
CA LEU A 47 -6.79 25.37 13.58
C LEU A 47 -8.15 24.69 13.59
N SER A 48 -8.93 24.81 12.51
CA SER A 48 -10.24 24.14 12.39
C SER A 48 -10.09 22.62 12.38
N TYR A 49 -9.03 22.09 11.77
CA TYR A 49 -8.70 20.68 11.87
C TYR A 49 -8.27 20.26 13.27
N ALA A 50 -7.33 20.96 13.89
CA ALA A 50 -6.87 20.62 15.23
C ALA A 50 -8.04 20.60 16.22
N LEU A 51 -8.97 21.56 16.07
CA LEU A 51 -10.20 21.62 16.84
C LEU A 51 -11.14 20.45 16.50
N SER A 52 -11.40 20.19 15.21
CA SER A 52 -12.30 19.11 14.77
C SER A 52 -11.77 17.72 15.11
N MET A 53 -10.45 17.52 15.05
CA MET A 53 -9.76 16.29 15.41
C MET A 53 -9.83 16.07 16.92
N ARG A 54 -9.56 17.10 17.73
CA ARG A 54 -9.76 17.01 19.19
C ARG A 54 -11.21 16.75 19.56
N LEU A 55 -12.15 17.41 18.90
CA LEU A 55 -13.58 17.22 19.13
C LEU A 55 -14.04 15.81 18.72
N SER A 56 -13.59 15.33 17.56
CA SER A 56 -13.85 13.98 17.06
C SER A 56 -13.25 12.90 17.97
N ASN A 57 -12.03 13.10 18.47
CA ASN A 57 -11.40 12.18 19.41
C ASN A 57 -12.04 12.22 20.82
N ALA A 58 -12.61 13.35 21.22
CA ALA A 58 -13.35 13.45 22.49
C ALA A 58 -14.76 12.86 22.41
N LEU A 59 -15.44 12.97 21.26
CA LEU A 59 -16.83 12.53 21.10
C LEU A 59 -16.97 11.10 20.57
N LEU A 60 -16.02 10.61 19.77
CA LEU A 60 -16.07 9.25 19.22
C LEU A 60 -15.31 8.27 20.09
N LEU A 61 -15.87 7.07 20.25
CA LEU A 61 -15.24 5.96 20.95
C LEU A 61 -13.79 5.75 20.45
N PRO A 62 -12.84 5.45 21.35
CA PRO A 62 -11.48 5.12 20.96
C PRO A 62 -11.53 3.92 19.99
N SER A 63 -11.07 4.14 18.76
CA SER A 63 -10.84 3.05 17.81
C SER A 63 -9.56 2.35 18.25
N GLY A 64 -9.46 1.02 18.07
CA GLY A 64 -8.27 0.22 18.42
C GLY A 64 -6.96 0.60 17.71
N GLY A 65 -6.97 1.69 16.94
CA GLY A 65 -5.82 2.38 16.34
C GLY A 65 -6.28 3.68 15.68
N SER A 66 -5.37 4.64 15.58
CA SER A 66 -5.49 5.87 14.80
C SER A 66 -4.55 5.80 13.58
N TYR A 67 -4.85 6.49 12.47
CA TYR A 67 -3.92 6.46 11.33
C TYR A 67 -2.60 7.18 11.63
N GLN A 68 -2.62 8.08 12.61
CA GLN A 68 -1.42 8.64 13.22
C GLN A 68 -0.46 7.56 13.76
N ASP A 69 -0.98 6.43 14.25
CA ASP A 69 -0.13 5.32 14.71
C ASP A 69 0.63 4.66 13.56
N TYR A 70 0.14 4.81 12.32
CA TYR A 70 0.86 4.40 11.11
C TYR A 70 1.81 5.47 10.59
N PHE A 71 1.91 6.67 11.17
CA PHE A 71 2.87 7.69 10.73
C PHE A 71 4.03 7.81 11.70
N THR A 72 5.13 7.11 11.40
CA THR A 72 6.35 7.14 12.20
C THR A 72 7.38 8.08 11.58
N PHE A 73 7.40 9.33 12.07
CA PHE A 73 8.41 10.33 11.70
C PHE A 73 9.76 10.01 12.35
N SER A 74 10.48 9.03 11.79
CA SER A 74 11.85 8.68 12.20
C SER A 74 12.79 8.67 11.00
N SER A 75 14.07 9.03 11.24
CA SER A 75 15.10 8.96 10.19
C SER A 75 15.29 7.53 9.66
N TRP A 76 15.15 6.53 10.55
CA TRP A 76 15.15 5.11 10.18
C TRP A 76 14.00 4.78 9.23
N ARG A 77 12.77 5.21 9.53
CA ARG A 77 11.60 5.00 8.66
C ARG A 77 11.78 5.66 7.31
N PHE A 78 12.29 6.89 7.28
CA PHE A 78 12.55 7.61 6.03
C PHE A 78 13.57 6.89 5.14
N GLN A 79 14.71 6.46 5.70
CA GLN A 79 15.75 5.73 4.97
C GLN A 79 15.24 4.38 4.46
N ASN A 80 14.53 3.64 5.32
CA ASN A 80 13.90 2.38 4.92
C ASN A 80 12.78 2.60 3.92
N GLY A 81 12.03 3.69 4.02
CA GLY A 81 11.00 4.06 3.06
C GLY A 81 11.56 4.27 1.68
N ILE A 82 12.67 5.01 1.56
CA ILE A 82 13.39 5.13 0.29
C ILE A 82 13.79 3.75 -0.23
N ARG A 83 14.44 2.92 0.60
CA ARG A 83 14.89 1.59 0.19
C ARG A 83 13.75 0.68 -0.26
N TRP A 84 12.67 0.60 0.51
CA TRP A 84 11.53 -0.28 0.26
C TRP A 84 10.72 0.20 -0.93
N TYR A 85 10.36 1.48 -1.03
CA TYR A 85 9.61 1.97 -2.18
C TYR A 85 10.43 1.97 -3.45
N PHE A 86 11.74 2.27 -3.38
CA PHE A 86 12.62 2.08 -4.53
C PHE A 86 12.68 0.61 -4.93
N GLY A 87 12.75 -0.32 -3.97
CA GLY A 87 12.65 -1.75 -4.22
C GLY A 87 11.32 -2.17 -4.85
N ILE A 88 10.19 -1.62 -4.39
CA ILE A 88 8.87 -1.84 -4.98
C ILE A 88 8.84 -1.32 -6.42
N PHE A 89 9.32 -0.09 -6.66
CA PHE A 89 9.45 0.48 -8.00
C PHE A 89 10.34 -0.39 -8.91
N GLN A 90 11.46 -0.90 -8.40
CA GLN A 90 12.31 -1.82 -9.13
C GLN A 90 11.62 -3.18 -9.39
N SER A 91 10.85 -3.70 -8.44
CA SER A 91 10.10 -4.94 -8.63
C SER A 91 9.03 -4.81 -9.71
N PHE A 92 8.38 -3.64 -9.85
CA PHE A 92 7.44 -3.36 -10.94
C PHE A 92 8.07 -3.53 -12.32
N PHE A 93 9.37 -3.33 -12.42
CA PHE A 93 10.13 -3.39 -13.65
C PHE A 93 10.89 -4.73 -13.81
N GLY A 94 10.78 -5.66 -12.84
CA GLY A 94 11.34 -7.01 -12.93
C GLY A 94 12.71 -7.19 -12.27
N SER A 95 13.07 -6.36 -11.29
CA SER A 95 14.28 -6.60 -10.50
C SER A 95 14.20 -7.94 -9.79
N GLY A 96 15.30 -8.71 -9.81
CA GLY A 96 15.39 -10.03 -9.17
C GLY A 96 15.34 -11.22 -10.13
N VAL A 97 14.98 -11.03 -11.41
CA VAL A 97 15.00 -12.12 -12.41
C VAL A 97 16.42 -12.41 -12.88
N ARG A 98 17.20 -11.36 -13.20
CA ARG A 98 18.62 -11.44 -13.54
C ARG A 98 19.35 -10.17 -13.08
N PRO A 99 20.65 -10.23 -12.73
CA PRO A 99 21.42 -9.06 -12.31
C PRO A 99 21.40 -7.92 -13.34
N ILE A 100 21.58 -8.24 -14.62
CA ILE A 100 21.62 -7.25 -15.71
C ILE A 100 20.26 -6.56 -15.93
N VAL A 101 19.17 -7.30 -15.78
CA VAL A 101 17.81 -6.75 -15.86
C VAL A 101 17.60 -5.78 -14.71
N SER A 102 18.03 -6.14 -13.50
CA SER A 102 17.90 -5.28 -12.32
C SER A 102 18.65 -3.95 -12.48
N VAL A 103 19.81 -3.94 -13.17
CA VAL A 103 20.55 -2.70 -13.48
C VAL A 103 19.78 -1.83 -14.48
N ILE A 104 19.27 -2.42 -15.56
CA ILE A 104 18.47 -1.69 -16.58
C ILE A 104 17.22 -1.08 -15.93
N VAL A 105 16.53 -1.87 -15.12
CA VAL A 105 15.38 -1.46 -14.31
C VAL A 105 15.69 -0.29 -13.41
N CYS A 106 16.80 -0.35 -12.67
CA CYS A 106 17.23 0.73 -11.80
C CYS A 106 17.50 2.02 -12.58
N ALA A 107 18.17 1.92 -13.73
CA ALA A 107 18.45 3.06 -14.60
C ALA A 107 17.16 3.68 -15.15
N CYS A 108 16.23 2.87 -15.67
CA CYS A 108 14.95 3.33 -16.21
C CYS A 108 14.04 3.93 -15.13
N GLY A 109 13.97 3.32 -13.94
CA GLY A 109 13.19 3.85 -12.81
C GLY A 109 13.75 5.18 -12.31
N THR A 110 15.07 5.30 -12.19
CA THR A 110 15.73 6.56 -11.81
C THR A 110 15.49 7.64 -12.85
N LEU A 111 15.58 7.30 -14.15
CA LEU A 111 15.30 8.23 -15.22
C LEU A 111 13.84 8.71 -15.19
N LEU A 112 12.88 7.81 -14.98
CA LEU A 112 11.47 8.16 -14.83
C LEU A 112 11.26 9.16 -13.69
N LEU A 113 11.90 8.94 -12.53
CA LEU A 113 11.83 9.87 -11.39
C LEU A 113 12.40 11.24 -11.75
N VAL A 114 13.55 11.30 -12.44
CA VAL A 114 14.17 12.56 -12.88
C VAL A 114 13.27 13.29 -13.88
N LEU A 115 12.72 12.60 -14.88
CA LEU A 115 11.79 13.18 -15.85
C LEU A 115 10.50 13.66 -15.17
N THR A 116 9.98 12.91 -14.21
CA THR A 116 8.81 13.29 -13.41
C THR A 116 9.08 14.58 -12.64
N ALA A 117 10.20 14.66 -11.92
CA ALA A 117 10.58 15.85 -11.16
C ALA A 117 10.75 17.07 -12.08
N PHE A 118 11.41 16.88 -13.22
CA PHE A 118 11.57 17.95 -14.22
C PHE A 118 10.22 18.40 -14.80
N GLY A 119 9.33 17.46 -15.12
CA GLY A 119 7.98 17.72 -15.60
C GLY A 119 7.13 18.52 -14.61
N ILE A 120 7.19 18.18 -13.31
CA ILE A 120 6.52 18.93 -12.25
C ILE A 120 7.02 20.38 -12.23
N VAL A 121 8.34 20.58 -12.33
CA VAL A 121 8.94 21.94 -12.35
C VAL A 121 8.47 22.73 -13.57
N LEU A 122 8.42 22.11 -14.75
CA LEU A 122 7.97 22.75 -15.99
C LEU A 122 6.50 23.18 -15.92
N LYS A 123 5.63 22.27 -15.46
CA LYS A 123 4.18 22.49 -15.41
C LYS A 123 3.66 23.04 -14.08
N ARG A 124 4.54 23.48 -13.19
CA ARG A 124 4.16 24.02 -11.86
C ARG A 124 3.13 25.15 -11.90
N LYS A 125 2.99 25.90 -12.98
CA LYS A 125 1.98 26.98 -13.05
C LYS A 125 0.60 26.48 -13.49
N GLU A 126 0.56 25.37 -14.22
CA GLU A 126 -0.62 24.85 -14.91
C GLU A 126 -1.20 23.65 -14.13
N GLU A 127 -0.34 22.71 -13.74
CA GLU A 127 -0.69 21.42 -13.14
C GLU A 127 -0.25 21.31 -11.67
N LEU A 128 -0.26 22.45 -10.99
CA LEU A 128 0.28 22.61 -9.64
C LEU A 128 -0.37 21.62 -8.66
N TYR A 129 -1.69 21.44 -8.74
CA TYR A 129 -2.42 20.50 -7.90
C TYR A 129 -1.90 19.06 -8.02
N TYR A 130 -1.70 18.57 -9.25
CA TYR A 130 -1.18 17.21 -9.47
C TYR A 130 0.28 17.07 -9.03
N GLY A 131 1.10 18.12 -9.20
CA GLY A 131 2.47 18.11 -8.70
C GLY A 131 2.52 17.95 -7.19
N PHE A 132 1.62 18.64 -6.48
CA PHE A 132 1.50 18.51 -5.03
C PHE A 132 0.93 17.17 -4.58
N TYR A 133 -0.04 16.63 -5.29
CA TYR A 133 -0.55 15.29 -5.02
C TYR A 133 0.58 14.25 -5.15
N VAL A 134 1.34 14.26 -6.25
CA VAL A 134 2.46 13.32 -6.45
C VAL A 134 3.51 13.46 -5.34
N CYS A 135 3.97 14.68 -5.06
CA CYS A 135 4.96 14.93 -4.00
C CYS A 135 4.44 14.55 -2.61
N GLY A 136 3.19 14.89 -2.31
CA GLY A 136 2.53 14.57 -1.04
C GLY A 136 2.37 13.07 -0.84
N MET A 137 1.99 12.33 -1.88
CA MET A 137 1.89 10.88 -1.84
C MET A 137 3.26 10.22 -1.64
N ILE A 138 4.30 10.67 -2.36
CA ILE A 138 5.67 10.17 -2.15
C ILE A 138 6.10 10.43 -0.71
N LEU A 139 5.92 11.65 -0.19
CA LEU A 139 6.30 12.00 1.17
C LEU A 139 5.53 11.18 2.21
N MET A 140 4.22 11.02 2.02
CA MET A 140 3.36 10.19 2.87
C MET A 140 3.89 8.77 2.95
N LEU A 141 4.25 8.16 1.82
CA LEU A 141 4.80 6.82 1.77
C LEU A 141 6.15 6.68 2.50
N LEU A 142 6.99 7.70 2.51
CA LEU A 142 8.26 7.66 3.23
C LEU A 142 8.10 7.57 4.76
N PHE A 143 6.93 7.95 5.30
CA PHE A 143 6.64 7.96 6.74
C PHE A 143 5.51 7.03 7.16
N TYR A 144 4.72 6.52 6.21
CA TYR A 144 3.63 5.58 6.48
C TYR A 144 4.18 4.20 6.80
N ASP A 145 3.78 3.58 7.91
CA ASP A 145 4.39 2.38 8.50
C ASP A 145 4.09 1.09 7.71
N TYR A 146 3.21 1.18 6.72
CA TYR A 146 2.78 0.05 5.92
C TYR A 146 3.27 0.15 4.46
N TYR A 147 4.22 -0.71 4.08
CA TYR A 147 4.73 -0.77 2.71
C TYR A 147 3.78 -1.57 1.80
N ARG A 148 3.08 -0.89 0.86
CA ARG A 148 2.30 -1.56 -0.21
C ARG A 148 2.62 -1.01 -1.58
N SER A 149 2.72 -1.91 -2.56
CA SER A 149 2.80 -1.60 -3.99
C SER A 149 1.56 -0.87 -4.51
N SER A 150 0.38 -1.16 -3.94
CA SER A 150 -0.88 -0.52 -4.35
C SER A 150 -0.88 0.99 -4.18
N PHE A 151 -0.13 1.54 -3.22
CA PHE A 151 -0.03 2.98 -3.05
C PHE A 151 0.70 3.66 -4.20
N VAL A 152 1.74 3.01 -4.75
CA VAL A 152 2.49 3.54 -5.90
C VAL A 152 1.59 3.69 -7.13
N LEU A 153 0.67 2.74 -7.33
CA LEU A 153 -0.26 2.77 -8.46
C LEU A 153 -1.19 3.99 -8.45
N THR A 154 -1.44 4.60 -7.30
CA THR A 154 -2.35 5.76 -7.18
C THR A 154 -1.80 7.06 -7.76
N PHE A 155 -0.47 7.19 -7.87
CA PHE A 155 0.18 8.38 -8.44
C PHE A 155 1.08 8.05 -9.63
N PHE A 156 1.29 6.76 -9.94
CA PHE A 156 2.05 6.33 -11.11
C PHE A 156 1.56 6.93 -12.44
N PRO A 157 0.25 7.01 -12.75
CA PRO A 157 -0.22 7.65 -13.98
C PRO A 157 0.19 9.13 -14.09
N LEU A 158 0.21 9.84 -12.96
CA LEU A 158 0.64 11.24 -12.91
C LEU A 158 2.16 11.37 -13.10
N MET A 159 2.95 10.41 -12.60
CA MET A 159 4.39 10.38 -12.88
C MET A 159 4.67 10.20 -14.38
N VAL A 160 3.90 9.33 -15.06
CA VAL A 160 3.98 9.15 -16.51
C VAL A 160 3.60 10.44 -17.24
N LEU A 161 2.53 11.13 -16.80
CA LEU A 161 2.10 12.41 -17.36
C LEU A 161 3.19 13.50 -17.22
N PHE A 162 3.77 13.66 -16.04
CA PHE A 162 4.85 14.65 -15.84
C PHE A 162 6.10 14.29 -16.64
N SER A 163 6.43 13.00 -16.73
CA SER A 163 7.53 12.53 -17.58
C SER A 163 7.29 12.85 -19.05
N TYR A 164 6.05 12.75 -19.54
CA TYR A 164 5.68 13.17 -20.89
C TYR A 164 5.93 14.67 -21.10
N TYR A 165 5.53 15.54 -20.15
CA TYR A 165 5.80 16.98 -20.26
C TYR A 165 7.29 17.30 -20.34
N ALA A 166 8.11 16.60 -19.54
CA ALA A 166 9.57 16.71 -19.62
C ALA A 166 10.10 16.31 -21.00
N VAL A 167 9.66 15.16 -21.53
CA VAL A 167 10.09 14.66 -22.84
C VAL A 167 9.68 15.60 -23.98
N SER A 168 8.42 16.05 -24.02
CA SER A 168 7.92 16.99 -25.04
C SER A 168 8.71 18.29 -25.01
N TRP A 169 8.94 18.86 -23.82
CA TRP A 169 9.73 20.08 -23.69
C TRP A 169 11.17 19.90 -24.20
N ILE A 170 11.83 18.80 -23.85
CA ILE A 170 13.20 18.53 -24.31
C ILE A 170 13.23 18.42 -25.83
N VAL A 171 12.31 17.64 -26.42
CA VAL A 171 12.25 17.42 -27.87
C VAL A 171 11.98 18.72 -28.64
N GLU A 172 11.18 19.64 -28.09
CA GLU A 172 10.84 20.90 -28.76
C GLU A 172 11.91 22.00 -28.61
N ARG A 173 12.65 22.02 -27.49
CA ARG A 173 13.54 23.15 -27.13
C ARG A 173 15.03 22.83 -27.20
N VAL A 174 15.43 21.57 -27.12
CA VAL A 174 16.84 21.18 -27.12
C VAL A 174 17.32 20.99 -28.57
N ARG A 175 18.21 21.88 -29.02
CA ARG A 175 18.70 21.90 -30.42
C ARG A 175 19.52 20.67 -30.83
N PRO A 176 20.39 20.10 -29.98
CA PRO A 176 21.18 18.95 -30.39
C PRO A 176 20.30 17.72 -30.63
N VAL A 177 20.21 17.30 -31.90
CA VAL A 177 19.39 16.16 -32.35
C VAL A 177 19.74 14.87 -31.60
N TRP A 178 21.02 14.67 -31.26
CA TRP A 178 21.46 13.49 -30.52
C TRP A 178 20.85 13.42 -29.10
N ILE A 179 20.64 14.55 -28.42
CA ILE A 179 19.99 14.59 -27.10
C ILE A 179 18.52 14.19 -27.24
N CYS A 180 17.83 14.72 -28.25
CA CYS A 180 16.44 14.37 -28.52
C CYS A 180 16.28 12.87 -28.85
N SER A 181 17.21 12.29 -29.60
CA SER A 181 17.23 10.86 -29.89
C SER A 181 17.44 10.02 -28.63
N ILE A 182 18.36 10.41 -27.74
CA ILE A 182 18.58 9.71 -26.45
C ILE A 182 17.31 9.75 -25.60
N VAL A 183 16.68 10.91 -25.48
CA VAL A 183 15.47 11.09 -24.64
C VAL A 183 14.29 10.28 -25.20
N ARG A 184 14.11 10.28 -26.52
CA ARG A 184 13.09 9.43 -27.18
C ARG A 184 13.38 7.95 -27.00
N ALA A 185 14.62 7.52 -27.18
CA ALA A 185 15.03 6.14 -26.95
C ALA A 185 14.75 5.71 -25.51
N ALA A 186 15.08 6.56 -24.54
CA ALA A 186 14.89 6.26 -23.14
C ALA A 186 13.41 6.24 -22.73
N ALA A 187 12.59 7.17 -23.25
CA ALA A 187 11.13 7.13 -23.09
C ALA A 187 10.52 5.86 -23.71
N LEU A 188 10.98 5.46 -24.90
CA LEU A 188 10.56 4.21 -25.54
C LEU A 188 10.97 2.99 -24.71
N SER A 189 12.18 2.97 -24.15
CA SER A 189 12.62 1.90 -23.24
C SER A 189 11.72 1.77 -22.02
N ILE A 190 11.36 2.90 -21.38
CA ILE A 190 10.43 2.90 -20.24
C ILE A 190 9.07 2.32 -20.66
N LEU A 191 8.52 2.75 -21.81
CA LEU A 191 7.24 2.23 -22.32
C LEU A 191 7.29 0.72 -22.62
N ILE A 192 8.37 0.25 -23.26
CA ILE A 192 8.58 -1.18 -23.53
C ILE A 192 8.61 -1.96 -22.22
N MET A 193 9.27 -1.43 -21.18
CA MET A 193 9.33 -2.09 -19.88
C MET A 193 7.97 -2.15 -19.19
N ILE A 194 7.20 -1.05 -19.20
CA ILE A 194 5.83 -1.04 -18.67
C ILE A 194 4.97 -2.07 -19.42
N ALA A 195 5.05 -2.09 -20.75
CA ALA A 195 4.30 -3.03 -21.58
C ALA A 195 4.70 -4.48 -21.30
N ALA A 196 6.00 -4.77 -21.25
CA ALA A 196 6.52 -6.12 -20.95
C ALA A 196 6.05 -6.61 -19.57
N GLN A 197 6.03 -5.73 -18.57
CA GLN A 197 5.59 -6.08 -17.22
C GLN A 197 4.09 -6.27 -17.14
N THR A 198 3.32 -5.42 -17.82
CA THR A 198 1.87 -5.58 -17.94
C THR A 198 1.54 -6.91 -18.62
N LEU A 199 2.22 -7.25 -19.71
CA LEU A 199 2.05 -8.51 -20.42
C LEU A 199 2.48 -9.71 -19.55
N THR A 200 3.55 -9.58 -18.77
CA THR A 200 3.98 -10.63 -17.84
C THR A 200 2.95 -10.85 -16.74
N ALA A 201 2.37 -9.78 -16.19
CA ALA A 201 1.30 -9.87 -15.20
C ALA A 201 0.04 -10.49 -15.80
N VAL A 202 -0.37 -10.07 -17.01
CA VAL A 202 -1.50 -10.67 -17.73
C VAL A 202 -1.25 -12.15 -18.01
N TYR A 203 -0.06 -12.51 -18.49
CA TYR A 203 0.32 -13.90 -18.72
C TYR A 203 0.33 -14.72 -17.42
N ALA A 204 0.85 -14.17 -16.33
CA ALA A 204 0.84 -14.84 -15.03
C ALA A 204 -0.58 -15.14 -14.56
N VAL A 205 -1.47 -14.14 -14.65
CA VAL A 205 -2.88 -14.26 -14.25
C VAL A 205 -3.67 -15.21 -15.17
N GLN A 206 -3.48 -15.10 -16.49
CA GLN A 206 -4.30 -15.83 -17.46
C GLN A 206 -3.78 -17.23 -17.82
N VAL A 207 -2.46 -17.48 -17.70
CA VAL A 207 -1.82 -18.68 -18.28
C VAL A 207 -1.10 -19.54 -17.24
N ARG A 208 -0.67 -18.97 -16.10
CA ARG A 208 0.09 -19.72 -15.07
C ARG A 208 -0.72 -20.09 -13.83
N ASP A 209 -2.05 -20.09 -13.93
CA ASP A 209 -2.95 -20.32 -12.78
C ASP A 209 -2.61 -19.46 -11.56
N TYR A 210 -2.03 -18.27 -11.77
CA TYR A 210 -1.97 -17.24 -10.74
C TYR A 210 -3.37 -16.61 -10.67
N SER A 211 -4.30 -17.43 -10.18
CA SER A 211 -5.71 -17.11 -10.11
C SER A 211 -5.90 -16.03 -9.05
N MET A 212 -6.25 -14.81 -9.48
CA MET A 212 -6.86 -13.83 -8.59
C MET A 212 -8.16 -14.37 -7.96
N ASP A 213 -8.70 -15.45 -8.54
CA ASP A 213 -9.87 -16.19 -8.09
C ASP A 213 -9.48 -17.42 -7.24
N ASP A 214 -8.38 -17.38 -6.49
CA ASP A 214 -8.03 -18.44 -5.51
C ASP A 214 -9.19 -18.73 -4.55
N VAL A 215 -10.04 -17.74 -4.30
CA VAL A 215 -11.28 -17.86 -3.52
C VAL A 215 -12.32 -18.73 -4.23
N MET A 216 -12.41 -18.69 -5.57
CA MET A 216 -13.39 -19.43 -6.37
C MET A 216 -12.90 -20.82 -6.79
N ASN A 217 -11.65 -21.20 -6.45
CA ASN A 217 -11.18 -22.56 -6.66
C ASN A 217 -12.08 -23.55 -5.89
N GLU A 218 -12.39 -24.68 -6.53
CA GLU A 218 -13.12 -25.82 -5.97
C GLU A 218 -12.62 -26.21 -4.58
N GLU A 219 -11.30 -26.28 -4.36
CA GLU A 219 -10.69 -26.66 -3.07
C GLU A 219 -10.98 -25.62 -1.97
N THR A 220 -10.99 -24.32 -2.33
CA THR A 220 -11.33 -23.25 -1.40
C THR A 220 -12.83 -23.24 -1.10
N GLN A 221 -13.66 -23.46 -2.13
CA GLN A 221 -15.12 -23.56 -1.98
C GLN A 221 -15.51 -24.78 -1.14
N GLU A 222 -14.84 -25.91 -1.31
CA GLU A 222 -14.99 -27.11 -0.49
C GLU A 222 -14.68 -26.81 0.98
N THR A 223 -13.57 -26.10 1.24
CA THR A 223 -13.18 -25.67 2.60
C THR A 223 -14.25 -24.78 3.22
N PHE A 224 -14.77 -23.80 2.48
CA PHE A 224 -15.84 -22.93 2.98
C PHE A 224 -17.15 -23.68 3.21
N ALA A 225 -17.51 -24.60 2.32
CA ALA A 225 -18.70 -25.43 2.46
C ALA A 225 -18.60 -26.35 3.68
N TYR A 226 -17.43 -26.95 3.91
CA TYR A 226 -17.18 -27.76 5.10
C TYR A 226 -17.33 -26.92 6.38
N ILE A 227 -16.66 -25.77 6.45
CA ILE A 227 -16.71 -24.89 7.63
C ILE A 227 -18.16 -24.47 7.92
N ARG A 228 -18.89 -24.00 6.90
CA ARG A 228 -20.28 -23.57 7.06
C ARG A 228 -21.22 -24.69 7.53
N SER A 229 -20.92 -25.94 7.15
CA SER A 229 -21.77 -27.08 7.48
C SER A 229 -21.44 -27.73 8.83
N ASN A 230 -20.25 -27.49 9.38
CA ASN A 230 -19.74 -28.22 10.55
C ASN A 230 -19.36 -27.33 11.74
N LEU A 231 -19.13 -26.02 11.54
CA LEU A 231 -18.82 -25.08 12.62
C LEU A 231 -20.05 -24.25 12.97
N ASN A 232 -20.15 -23.88 14.25
CA ASN A 232 -21.15 -22.97 14.76
C ASN A 232 -20.76 -21.51 14.47
N SER A 233 -21.74 -20.62 14.42
CA SER A 233 -21.51 -19.18 14.24
C SER A 233 -20.75 -18.52 15.40
N GLU A 234 -20.70 -19.17 16.56
CA GLU A 234 -19.97 -18.70 17.74
C GLU A 234 -18.51 -19.17 17.77
N ASP A 235 -18.15 -20.18 16.95
CA ASP A 235 -16.79 -20.70 16.89
C ASP A 235 -15.84 -19.66 16.30
N VAL A 236 -14.60 -19.66 16.79
CA VAL A 236 -13.57 -18.72 16.35
C VAL A 236 -12.44 -19.44 15.62
N VAL A 237 -12.21 -19.05 14.37
CA VAL A 237 -11.16 -19.60 13.51
C VAL A 237 -9.95 -18.66 13.43
N TYR A 238 -8.76 -19.16 13.76
CA TYR A 238 -7.51 -18.48 13.40
C TYR A 238 -7.21 -18.72 11.92
N PHE A 239 -7.16 -17.64 11.11
CA PHE A 239 -6.90 -17.74 9.67
C PHE A 239 -6.33 -16.44 9.09
N LEU A 240 -5.31 -16.55 8.22
CA LEU A 240 -4.59 -15.43 7.58
C LEU A 240 -5.49 -14.36 6.94
N LYS A 241 -6.64 -14.75 6.39
CA LYS A 241 -7.59 -13.84 5.73
C LYS A 241 -8.95 -13.85 6.44
N PRO A 242 -9.04 -13.34 7.68
CA PRO A 242 -10.21 -13.55 8.53
C PRO A 242 -11.49 -12.94 7.93
N ARG A 243 -11.37 -11.80 7.24
CA ARG A 243 -12.51 -11.15 6.57
C ARG A 243 -13.06 -11.95 5.39
N VAL A 244 -12.18 -12.66 4.67
CA VAL A 244 -12.60 -13.52 3.56
C VAL A 244 -13.37 -14.70 4.13
N LEU A 245 -12.81 -15.36 5.14
CA LEU A 245 -13.46 -16.50 5.77
C LEU A 245 -14.85 -16.12 6.31
N TYR A 246 -14.95 -15.08 7.13
CA TYR A 246 -16.22 -14.59 7.65
C TYR A 246 -17.25 -14.31 6.54
N TYR A 247 -16.84 -13.64 5.46
CA TYR A 247 -17.75 -13.32 4.35
C TYR A 247 -18.32 -14.57 3.67
N TYR A 248 -17.56 -15.67 3.61
CA TYR A 248 -17.99 -16.91 2.96
C TYR A 248 -18.53 -17.96 3.92
N THR A 249 -18.36 -17.84 5.23
CA THR A 249 -18.78 -18.89 6.17
C THR A 249 -19.64 -18.41 7.33
N ASP A 250 -19.77 -17.10 7.54
CA ASP A 250 -20.43 -16.48 8.70
C ASP A 250 -19.83 -16.93 10.06
N VAL A 251 -18.60 -17.45 10.05
CA VAL A 251 -17.87 -17.87 11.27
C VAL A 251 -16.86 -16.79 11.65
N PHE A 252 -16.77 -16.45 12.94
CA PHE A 252 -15.82 -15.47 13.41
C PHE A 252 -14.39 -15.94 13.14
N ALA A 253 -13.56 -15.01 12.68
CA ALA A 253 -12.17 -15.31 12.40
C ALA A 253 -11.28 -14.14 12.81
N TYR A 254 -10.07 -14.46 13.25
CA TYR A 254 -9.04 -13.47 13.49
C TYR A 254 -7.69 -13.93 12.96
N TYR A 255 -6.82 -12.95 12.80
CA TYR A 255 -5.43 -13.13 12.46
C TYR A 255 -4.61 -12.17 13.29
N TRP A 256 -3.44 -12.60 13.71
CA TRP A 256 -2.44 -11.75 14.32
C TRP A 256 -1.19 -11.87 13.47
N ASP A 257 -0.75 -10.75 12.87
CA ASP A 257 0.50 -10.67 12.14
C ASP A 257 1.65 -11.18 13.05
N ASP A 258 2.65 -11.81 12.42
CA ASP A 258 3.72 -12.61 13.02
C ASP A 258 3.29 -14.03 13.39
N ASP A 259 4.02 -15.02 12.89
CA ASP A 259 3.93 -16.46 13.16
C ASP A 259 4.11 -16.77 14.67
N ASN A 260 3.11 -16.35 15.45
CA ASN A 260 3.13 -16.28 16.92
C ASN A 260 2.09 -17.24 17.50
N PRO A 261 2.52 -18.43 17.97
CA PRO A 261 1.61 -19.47 18.44
C PRO A 261 0.89 -19.13 19.75
N GLU A 262 1.37 -18.16 20.54
CA GLU A 262 0.77 -17.81 21.84
C GLU A 262 -0.69 -17.34 21.69
N ARG A 263 -1.03 -16.81 20.51
CA ARG A 263 -2.37 -16.30 20.22
C ARG A 263 -3.37 -17.39 19.85
N LEU A 264 -2.92 -18.60 19.49
CA LEU A 264 -3.79 -19.72 19.09
C LEU A 264 -4.74 -20.16 20.22
N ALA A 265 -4.41 -19.84 21.47
CA ALA A 265 -5.24 -20.19 22.61
C ALA A 265 -6.66 -19.61 22.54
N LEU A 266 -6.85 -18.49 21.83
CA LEU A 266 -8.14 -17.80 21.67
C LEU A 266 -8.99 -18.35 20.53
N ALA A 267 -8.48 -19.29 19.73
CA ALA A 267 -9.23 -19.90 18.65
C ALA A 267 -9.68 -21.32 19.03
N ASP A 268 -10.89 -21.68 18.59
CA ASP A 268 -11.43 -23.03 18.65
C ASP A 268 -10.89 -23.88 17.48
N TYR A 269 -10.62 -23.22 16.35
CA TYR A 269 -10.08 -23.84 15.14
C TYR A 269 -8.92 -23.05 14.55
N VAL A 270 -8.00 -23.74 13.88
CA VAL A 270 -6.89 -23.15 13.14
C VAL A 270 -6.94 -23.63 11.70
N LEU A 271 -7.15 -22.71 10.76
CA LEU A 271 -7.16 -23.00 9.34
C LEU A 271 -5.79 -22.64 8.73
N MET A 272 -5.06 -23.65 8.27
CA MET A 272 -3.73 -23.50 7.71
C MET A 272 -3.74 -23.73 6.21
N SER A 273 -2.93 -22.98 5.47
CA SER A 273 -2.58 -23.35 4.10
C SER A 273 -1.52 -24.45 4.11
N VAL A 274 -1.68 -25.45 3.25
CA VAL A 274 -0.74 -26.58 3.08
C VAL A 274 0.63 -26.09 2.61
N TYR A 275 0.72 -24.93 1.97
CA TYR A 275 2.00 -24.30 1.58
C TYR A 275 2.80 -23.74 2.78
N ASN A 276 2.24 -23.80 3.99
CA ASN A 276 2.87 -23.51 5.28
C ASN A 276 3.59 -22.15 5.33
N GLU A 277 2.80 -21.08 5.27
CA GLU A 277 3.30 -19.71 5.46
C GLU A 277 3.59 -19.37 6.94
N GLN A 278 3.28 -20.28 7.88
CA GLN A 278 3.34 -20.05 9.34
C GLN A 278 3.97 -21.25 10.08
N PRO A 279 5.29 -21.46 9.94
CA PRO A 279 5.97 -22.67 10.42
C PRO A 279 5.97 -22.83 11.95
N GLY A 280 5.96 -21.74 12.71
CA GLY A 280 5.86 -21.71 14.16
C GLY A 280 4.51 -22.20 14.64
N ILE A 281 3.43 -21.74 13.99
CA ILE A 281 2.08 -22.25 14.23
C ILE A 281 1.99 -23.73 13.88
N GLN A 282 2.49 -24.13 12.70
CA GLN A 282 2.48 -25.54 12.28
C GLN A 282 3.18 -26.44 13.31
N ARG A 283 4.33 -26.03 13.86
CA ARG A 283 5.01 -26.80 14.91
C ARG A 283 4.12 -27.05 16.13
N VAL A 284 3.33 -26.06 16.57
CA VAL A 284 2.44 -26.23 17.73
C VAL A 284 1.28 -27.16 17.40
N LEU A 285 0.73 -27.09 16.19
CA LEU A 285 -0.31 -28.01 15.73
C LEU A 285 0.21 -29.45 15.69
N ASP A 286 1.45 -29.65 15.25
CA ASP A 286 2.07 -30.98 15.13
C ASP A 286 2.54 -31.54 16.50
N SER A 287 3.02 -30.70 17.42
CA SER A 287 3.72 -31.15 18.62
C SER A 287 2.88 -31.17 19.90
N SER A 288 1.80 -30.38 19.97
CA SER A 288 1.11 -30.14 21.23
C SER A 288 0.15 -31.26 21.65
N GLY A 289 -0.33 -32.07 20.70
CA GLY A 289 -1.41 -33.03 20.92
C GLY A 289 -2.75 -32.38 21.32
N ASN A 290 -2.82 -31.05 21.36
CA ASN A 290 -4.00 -30.27 21.74
C ASN A 290 -4.89 -29.93 20.53
N TYR A 291 -4.49 -30.34 19.34
CA TYR A 291 -5.21 -30.06 18.10
C TYR A 291 -5.36 -31.33 17.28
N GLN A 292 -6.52 -31.49 16.64
CA GLN A 292 -6.82 -32.60 15.73
C GLN A 292 -7.19 -32.05 14.36
N CYS A 293 -6.60 -32.58 13.29
CA CYS A 293 -7.01 -32.25 11.93
C CYS A 293 -8.40 -32.88 11.66
N VAL A 294 -9.41 -32.04 11.40
CA VAL A 294 -10.80 -32.46 11.17
C VAL A 294 -11.21 -32.38 9.70
N PHE A 295 -10.50 -31.57 8.91
CA PHE A 295 -10.70 -31.46 7.47
C PHE A 295 -9.35 -31.16 6.80
N GLN A 296 -9.12 -31.76 5.64
CA GLN A 296 -7.95 -31.48 4.82
C GLN A 296 -8.24 -31.70 3.35
N ASN A 297 -7.77 -30.78 2.52
CA ASN A 297 -7.61 -31.00 1.09
C ASN A 297 -6.18 -30.59 0.65
N SER A 298 -5.95 -30.52 -0.65
CA SER A 298 -4.67 -30.15 -1.27
C SER A 298 -4.19 -28.74 -0.92
N ARG A 299 -5.07 -27.82 -0.51
CA ARG A 299 -4.73 -26.42 -0.20
C ARG A 299 -4.84 -26.04 1.26
N PHE A 300 -5.77 -26.63 1.99
CA PHE A 300 -6.06 -26.25 3.37
C PHE A 300 -6.16 -27.45 4.30
N ALA A 301 -5.77 -27.22 5.55
CA ALA A 301 -5.99 -28.13 6.67
C ALA A 301 -6.63 -27.36 7.83
N LEU A 302 -7.75 -27.87 8.33
CA LEU A 302 -8.48 -27.31 9.46
C LEU A 302 -8.22 -28.17 10.70
N TYR A 303 -7.70 -27.53 11.73
CA TYR A 303 -7.38 -28.16 13.01
C TYR A 303 -8.38 -27.68 14.07
N GLN A 304 -9.02 -28.61 14.76
CA GLN A 304 -9.86 -28.33 15.91
C GLN A 304 -9.04 -28.42 17.18
N LYS A 305 -9.20 -27.46 18.09
CA LYS A 305 -8.64 -27.52 19.44
C LYS A 305 -9.39 -28.56 20.26
N LEU A 306 -8.67 -29.51 20.83
CA LEU A 306 -9.23 -30.50 21.74
C LEU A 306 -9.44 -29.83 23.10
N GLU A 307 -10.66 -29.92 23.64
CA GLU A 307 -10.90 -29.52 25.03
C GLU A 307 -9.99 -30.35 25.94
N GLN A 308 -9.07 -29.69 26.64
CA GLN A 308 -8.40 -30.33 27.75
C GLN A 308 -9.47 -30.60 28.80
N ASN A 309 -9.88 -31.87 28.92
CA ASN A 309 -10.68 -32.35 30.04
C ASN A 309 -10.02 -31.82 31.32
N SER A 310 -10.62 -30.77 31.87
CA SER A 310 -10.20 -30.16 33.11
C SER A 310 -10.62 -31.14 34.21
N TYR A 311 -9.81 -32.17 34.44
CA TYR A 311 -9.84 -32.92 35.69
C TYR A 311 -9.32 -32.00 36.79
N HIS A 312 -10.13 -31.01 37.17
CA HIS A 312 -10.00 -30.35 38.46
C HIS A 312 -10.71 -31.23 39.48
N SER A 313 -9.89 -32.07 40.10
CA SER A 313 -10.10 -32.60 41.44
C SER A 313 -9.63 -31.57 42.48
#